data_AF-A0A820HRU6-F1
#
_entry.id   AF-A0A820HRU6-F1
#
_cell.length_a   1.000
_cell.length_b   1.000
_cell.length_c   1.000
_cell.angle_alpha   90.00
_cell.angle_beta   90.00
_cell.angle_gamma   90.00
#
_symmetry.space_group_name_H-M   'P 1'
#
loop_
_entity.id
_entity.type
_entity.pdbx_description
1 polymer ?
#
loop_
_entity_poly.entity_id
_entity_poly.type
_entity_poly.pdbx_seq_one_letter_code
_entity_poly.pdbx_strand_id
1 'polypeptide(L)' 'ATLGGAQSLNIDSQIGSFEVGKQFDALLIDCNREDQAFDYWKDDEMDIIFEKWINAGDDRNITGIWIQGIKL' A
#
# COMPACT_ATOMS: atom_id res chain seq x y z
N ALA A 1 -8.68 -3.54 -3.81
CA ALA A 1 -8.18 -4.87 -3.44
C ALA A 1 -7.43 -4.75 -2.13
N THR A 2 -7.87 -5.44 -1.06
CA THR A 2 -7.11 -5.77 0.18
C THR A 2 -8.00 -6.72 1.00
N LEU A 3 -8.70 -6.22 2.02
CA LEU A 3 -9.57 -7.00 2.92
C LEU A 3 -10.59 -7.87 2.17
N GLY A 4 -11.24 -7.35 1.13
CA GLY A 4 -12.20 -8.13 0.34
C GLY A 4 -11.58 -9.38 -0.33
N GLY A 5 -10.30 -9.32 -0.70
CA GLY A 5 -9.58 -10.49 -1.21
C GLY A 5 -9.31 -11.51 -0.10
N ALA A 6 -8.91 -11.04 1.09
CA ALA A 6 -8.72 -11.90 2.25
C ALA A 6 -10.04 -12.57 2.68
N GLN A 7 -11.17 -11.86 2.64
CA GLN A 7 -12.51 -12.40 2.91
C GLN A 7 -12.91 -13.45 1.89
N SER A 8 -12.65 -13.20 0.59
CA SER A 8 -12.93 -14.15 -0.48
C SER A 8 -12.17 -15.47 -0.32
N LEU A 9 -11.01 -15.42 0.36
CA LEU A 9 -10.16 -16.57 0.66
C LEU A 9 -10.35 -17.12 2.09
N ASN A 10 -11.27 -16.54 2.88
CA ASN A 10 -11.51 -16.91 4.28
C ASN A 10 -10.24 -16.85 5.17
N ILE A 11 -9.39 -15.85 4.93
CA ILE A 11 -8.15 -15.57 5.69
C ILE A 11 -8.13 -14.14 6.24
N ASP A 12 -9.26 -13.44 6.23
CA ASP A 12 -9.40 -12.07 6.73
C ASP A 12 -9.20 -11.93 8.25
N SER A 13 -9.31 -13.02 9.00
CA SER A 13 -8.91 -13.06 10.42
C SER A 13 -7.39 -12.97 10.62
N GLN A 14 -6.60 -13.22 9.57
CA GLN A 14 -5.13 -13.25 9.61
C GLN A 14 -4.51 -12.06 8.89
N ILE A 15 -5.08 -11.59 7.77
CA ILE A 15 -4.48 -10.55 6.91
C ILE A 15 -5.53 -9.57 6.33
N GLY A 16 -5.06 -8.58 5.56
CA GLY A 16 -5.91 -7.70 4.75
C GLY A 16 -6.26 -6.35 5.38
N SER A 17 -5.90 -6.12 6.65
CA SER A 17 -6.01 -4.84 7.36
C SER A 17 -4.93 -4.70 8.45
N PHE A 18 -4.80 -3.52 9.05
CA PHE A 18 -3.83 -3.22 10.12
C PHE A 18 -4.41 -3.39 11.54
N GLU A 19 -5.30 -4.35 11.74
CA GLU A 19 -5.89 -4.64 13.05
C GLU A 19 -4.94 -5.44 13.96
N VAL A 20 -4.99 -5.19 15.27
CA VAL A 20 -4.19 -5.93 16.26
C VAL A 20 -4.53 -7.42 16.21
N GLY A 21 -3.49 -8.26 16.16
CA GLY A 21 -3.61 -9.72 16.07
C GLY A 21 -3.46 -10.29 14.65
N LYS A 22 -3.55 -9.44 13.61
CA LYS A 22 -3.26 -9.84 12.22
C LYS A 22 -1.76 -9.83 11.92
N GLN A 23 -1.35 -10.60 10.91
CA GLN A 23 0.00 -10.60 10.38
C GLN A 23 0.30 -9.27 9.68
N PHE A 24 1.55 -8.81 9.77
CA PHE A 24 1.97 -7.59 9.10
C PHE A 24 2.38 -7.88 7.65
N ASP A 25 1.38 -7.88 6.78
CA ASP A 25 1.53 -7.93 5.33
C ASP A 25 1.26 -6.54 4.76
N ALA A 26 2.31 -5.87 4.28
CA ALA A 26 2.25 -4.44 3.96
C ALA A 26 3.21 -4.04 2.84
N LEU A 27 2.83 -2.95 2.15
CA LEU A 27 3.71 -2.21 1.25
C LEU A 27 4.00 -0.84 1.87
N LEU A 28 5.26 -0.41 1.83
CA LEU A 28 5.64 0.98 2.09
C LEU A 28 5.72 1.71 0.76
N ILE A 29 4.93 2.77 0.63
CA ILE A 29 4.79 3.54 -0.61
C ILE A 29 5.45 4.91 -0.44
N ASP A 30 6.30 5.29 -1.39
CA ASP A 30 6.87 6.63 -1.53
C ASP A 30 6.35 7.30 -2.82
N CYS A 31 5.52 8.33 -2.64
CA CYS A 31 4.93 9.11 -3.72
C CYS A 31 5.70 10.41 -4.02
N ASN A 32 6.86 10.62 -3.42
CA ASN A 32 7.69 11.81 -3.62
C ASN A 32 9.01 11.43 -4.33
N ARG A 33 8.89 10.70 -5.44
CA ARG A 33 10.02 10.24 -6.23
C ARG A 33 10.17 11.04 -7.51
N GLU A 34 11.41 11.34 -7.89
CA GLU A 34 11.71 12.05 -9.14
C GLU A 34 11.39 11.22 -10.39
N ASP A 35 11.45 9.89 -10.29
CA ASP A 35 11.31 8.97 -11.41
C ASP A 35 9.94 8.30 -11.51
N GLN A 36 8.90 8.78 -10.82
CA GLN A 36 7.58 8.14 -10.79
C GLN A 36 6.69 8.48 -11.99
N ALA A 37 5.59 7.73 -12.15
CA ALA A 37 4.66 7.86 -13.28
C ALA A 37 3.62 8.99 -13.17
N PHE A 38 3.59 9.71 -12.04
CA PHE A 38 2.65 10.79 -11.80
C PHE A 38 3.31 11.97 -11.08
N ASP A 39 2.78 13.16 -11.32
CA ASP A 39 3.27 14.35 -10.65
C ASP A 39 2.83 14.37 -9.17
N TYR A 40 3.76 14.75 -8.29
CA TYR A 40 3.50 14.98 -6.86
C TYR A 40 3.52 16.47 -6.57
N TRP A 41 2.48 16.97 -5.91
CA TRP A 41 2.44 18.33 -5.41
C TRP A 41 2.38 18.31 -3.89
N LYS A 42 3.26 19.10 -3.27
CA LYS A 42 3.36 19.16 -1.81
C LYS A 42 2.07 19.68 -1.13
N ASP A 43 1.27 20.45 -1.87
CA ASP A 43 0.02 21.02 -1.38
C ASP A 43 -1.19 20.09 -1.60
N ASP A 44 -1.01 18.94 -2.25
CA ASP A 44 -2.06 17.93 -2.35
C ASP A 44 -2.39 17.35 -0.97
N GLU A 45 -3.68 17.15 -0.71
CA GLU A 45 -4.13 16.40 0.46
C GLU A 45 -3.77 14.91 0.32
N MET A 46 -3.69 14.21 1.46
CA MET A 46 -3.21 12.82 1.51
C MET A 46 -4.08 11.85 0.70
N ASP A 47 -5.40 12.09 0.67
CA ASP A 47 -6.35 11.33 -0.13
C ASP A 47 -6.12 11.53 -1.64
N ILE A 48 -5.85 12.77 -2.08
CA ILE A 48 -5.48 13.07 -3.48
C ILE A 48 -4.18 12.37 -3.87
N ILE A 49 -3.16 12.41 -3.00
CA ILE A 49 -1.89 11.69 -3.24
C ILE A 49 -2.13 10.19 -3.33
N PHE A 50 -2.98 9.64 -2.46
CA PHE A 50 -3.34 8.23 -2.46
C PHE A 50 -4.08 7.83 -3.74
N GLU A 51 -5.06 8.62 -4.18
CA GLU A 51 -5.79 8.39 -5.43
C GLU A 51 -4.87 8.44 -6.65
N LYS A 52 -3.93 9.40 -6.70
CA LYS A 52 -2.91 9.46 -7.76
C LYS A 52 -2.08 8.18 -7.81
N TRP A 53 -1.62 7.69 -6.66
CA TRP A 53 -0.87 6.43 -6.60
C TRP A 53 -1.72 5.22 -7.02
N ILE A 54 -2.97 5.09 -6.54
CA ILE A 54 -3.84 3.97 -6.91
C ILE A 54 -4.10 3.90 -8.42
N ASN A 55 -4.22 5.06 -9.08
CA ASN A 55 -4.58 5.12 -10.51
C ASN A 55 -3.37 5.13 -11.45
N ALA A 56 -2.25 5.71 -11.05
CA ALA A 56 -1.09 5.96 -11.93
C ALA A 56 0.26 5.53 -11.35
N GLY A 57 0.32 5.10 -10.09
CA GLY A 57 1.55 4.60 -9.48
C GLY A 57 1.99 3.25 -10.03
N ASP A 58 3.27 2.92 -9.80
CA ASP A 58 3.85 1.63 -10.17
C ASP A 58 4.88 1.13 -9.15
N ASP A 59 5.66 0.12 -9.52
CA ASP A 59 6.63 -0.54 -8.64
C ASP A 59 7.72 0.40 -8.12
N ARG A 60 8.03 1.49 -8.84
CA ARG A 60 9.02 2.48 -8.40
C ARG A 60 8.61 3.12 -7.07
N ASN A 61 7.31 3.25 -6.82
CA ASN A 61 6.78 3.80 -5.58
C ASN A 61 6.88 2.83 -4.39
N ILE A 62 7.10 1.52 -4.61
CA ILE A 62 7.14 0.52 -3.53
C ILE A 62 8.56 0.45 -2.97
N THR A 63 8.79 1.04 -1.79
CA THR A 63 10.11 1.13 -1.15
C THR A 63 10.35 0.09 -0.05
N GLY A 64 9.32 -0.69 0.27
CA GLY A 64 9.45 -1.82 1.17
C GLY A 64 8.25 -2.74 1.08
N ILE A 65 8.52 -4.03 1.29
CA ILE A 65 7.51 -5.08 1.30
C ILE A 65 7.72 -5.89 2.58
N TRP A 66 6.63 -6.16 3.29
CA TRP A 66 6.62 -7.04 4.44
C TRP A 66 5.62 -8.16 4.23
N ILE A 67 6.03 -9.37 4.58
CA ILE A 67 5.17 -10.54 4.70
C ILE A 67 5.39 -11.14 6.07
N GLN A 68 4.32 -11.25 6.86
CA GLN A 68 4.35 -11.75 8.23
C GLN A 68 5.35 -11.01 9.12
N GLY A 69 5.50 -9.70 8.91
CA GLY A 69 6.45 -8.86 9.63
C GLY A 69 7.91 -8.98 9.18
N ILE A 70 8.22 -9.86 8.22
CA ILE A 70 9.56 -9.99 7.65
C ILE A 70 9.67 -9.04 6.45
N LYS A 71 10.67 -8.14 6.49
CA LYS A 71 11.00 -7.28 5.35
C LYS A 71 11.66 -8.13 4.27
N LEU A 72 11.14 -8.06 3.05
CA LEU A 72 11.71 -8.70 1.85
C LEU A 72 12.71 -7.78 1.13
#